data_AF-A0A9P7DQR6-F1
#
_entry.id   AF-A0A9P7DQR6-F1
#
_cell.length_a   1.000
_cell.length_b   1.000
_cell.length_c   1.000
_cell.angle_alpha   90.00
_cell.angle_beta   90.00
_cell.angle_gamma   90.00
#
_symmetry.space_group_name_H-M   'P 1'
#
loop_
_entity.id
_entity.type
_entity.pdbx_description
1 polymer ?
#
loop_
_entity_poly.entity_id
_entity_poly.type
_entity_poly.pdbx_seq_one_letter_code
_entity_poly.pdbx_strand_id
1 'polypeptide(L)'
;MDSDGKLSTHSQILDYQLRGEELEDVSILAFLINTYEERISAPKQQAISSTSELTLAAPRGRPRNPRSYYLSDHPKHSTHRRVTHCEGHNTLPNIVGAWFPRSDDEDIHEYYCASMLSLLKPWRQLAQLKNEQETWKEAFSAFITTSSVWERDVIAGAQYYYECKTAAERQS
;
A
#
# COMPACT_ATOMS: atom_id res chain seq x y z
N MET A 1 12.02 20.53 5.59
CA MET A 1 13.13 20.87 6.48
C MET A 1 12.66 20.57 7.89
N ASP A 2 13.17 19.51 8.48
CA ASP A 2 12.95 19.29 9.91
C ASP A 2 13.77 20.32 10.72
N SER A 3 13.47 20.47 12.01
CA SER A 3 14.11 21.43 12.92
C SER A 3 15.64 21.32 12.99
N ASP A 4 16.21 20.21 12.51
CA ASP A 4 17.64 19.92 12.49
C ASP A 4 18.30 20.12 11.11
N GLY A 5 17.61 20.72 10.13
CA GLY A 5 18.17 21.00 8.80
C GLY A 5 18.45 19.78 7.92
N LYS A 6 18.01 18.58 8.34
CA LYS A 6 18.16 17.34 7.57
C LYS A 6 17.14 17.32 6.42
N LEU A 7 17.63 17.19 5.19
CA LEU A 7 16.80 16.87 4.03
C LEU A 7 16.48 15.38 4.07
N SER A 8 15.28 15.02 4.52
CA SER A 8 14.75 13.67 4.31
C SER A 8 14.10 13.63 2.92
N THR A 9 14.64 12.83 2.02
CA THR A 9 14.00 12.54 0.74
C THR A 9 12.72 11.77 1.02
N HIS A 10 11.57 12.33 0.66
CA HIS A 10 10.27 11.68 0.80
C HIS A 10 10.27 10.36 0.03
N SER A 11 10.24 9.22 0.72
CA SER A 11 10.28 7.89 0.10
C SER A 11 9.02 7.11 0.50
N GLN A 12 8.15 6.88 -0.48
CA GLN A 12 6.95 6.07 -0.28
C GLN A 12 7.29 4.61 0.09
N ILE A 13 8.45 4.12 -0.36
CA ILE A 13 8.96 2.81 0.03
C ILE A 13 9.33 2.84 1.52
N LEU A 14 10.01 3.89 1.99
CA LEU A 14 10.34 4.01 3.42
C LEU A 14 9.07 4.10 4.28
N ASP A 15 8.08 4.90 3.84
CA ASP A 15 6.77 4.99 4.50
C ASP A 15 6.09 3.61 4.59
N TYR A 16 6.16 2.81 3.52
CA TYR A 16 5.62 1.46 3.48
C TYR A 16 6.40 0.47 4.37
N GLN A 17 7.73 0.47 4.29
CA GLN A 17 8.58 -0.44 5.06
C GLN A 17 8.48 -0.21 6.57
N LEU A 18 8.29 1.04 6.98
CA LEU A 18 8.16 1.46 8.37
C LEU A 18 6.72 1.81 8.75
N ARG A 19 5.73 1.26 8.02
CA ARG A 19 4.30 1.32 8.38
C ARG A 19 4.05 0.67 9.74
N GLY A 20 2.99 1.12 10.42
CA GLY A 20 2.58 0.55 11.71
C GLY A 20 2.07 -0.89 11.58
N GLU A 21 2.03 -1.58 12.71
CA GLU A 21 1.64 -3.00 12.81
C GLU A 21 0.23 -3.28 12.27
N GLU A 22 -0.69 -2.33 12.42
CA GLU A 22 -2.06 -2.44 11.86
C GLU A 22 -2.10 -2.60 10.34
N LEU A 23 -1.01 -2.28 9.64
CA LEU A 23 -0.89 -2.39 8.19
C LEU A 23 0.10 -3.48 7.75
N GLU A 24 0.54 -4.38 8.64
CA GLU A 24 1.55 -5.42 8.34
C GLU A 24 1.17 -6.26 7.12
N ASP A 25 -0.08 -6.72 7.06
CA ASP A 25 -0.55 -7.65 6.03
C ASP A 25 -1.02 -6.94 4.75
N VAL A 26 -0.70 -5.65 4.60
CA VAL A 26 -1.09 -4.85 3.44
C VAL A 26 0.06 -4.79 2.43
N SER A 27 -0.22 -5.07 1.15
CA SER A 27 0.74 -4.92 0.06
C SER A 27 1.06 -3.44 -0.24
N ILE A 28 2.17 -3.15 -0.91
CA ILE A 28 2.55 -1.76 -1.19
C ILE A 28 1.48 -1.05 -2.05
N LEU A 29 0.87 -1.75 -3.02
CA LEU A 29 -0.19 -1.17 -3.83
C LEU A 29 -1.42 -0.84 -2.99
N ALA A 30 -1.88 -1.80 -2.18
CA ALA A 30 -3.03 -1.58 -1.30
C ALA A 30 -2.74 -0.47 -0.27
N PHE A 31 -1.51 -0.37 0.24
CA PHE A 31 -1.10 0.69 1.14
C PHE A 31 -1.23 2.06 0.50
N LEU A 32 -0.74 2.22 -0.74
CA LEU A 32 -0.78 3.49 -1.47
C LEU A 32 -2.21 3.90 -1.86
N ILE A 33 -3.07 2.94 -2.20
CA ILE A 33 -4.46 3.19 -2.62
C ILE A 33 -5.37 3.45 -1.41
N ASN A 34 -5.23 2.64 -0.36
CA ASN A 34 -6.19 2.57 0.74
C ASN A 34 -5.80 3.45 1.93
N THR A 35 -4.66 4.12 1.89
CA THR A 35 -4.25 5.00 2.98
C THR A 35 -3.68 6.33 2.47
N TYR A 36 -3.74 7.36 3.31
CA TYR A 36 -3.07 8.65 3.08
C TYR A 36 -2.32 9.12 4.33
N GLU A 37 -1.37 10.03 4.16
CA GLU A 37 -0.59 10.58 5.26
C GLU A 37 -1.29 11.81 5.86
N GLU A 38 -1.37 11.88 7.17
CA GLU A 38 -1.92 13.01 7.93
C GLU A 38 -0.91 13.47 8.99
N ARG A 39 -0.72 14.78 9.13
CA ARG A 39 0.11 15.35 10.20
C ARG A 39 -0.58 15.19 11.56
N ILE A 40 0.17 14.77 12.57
CA ILE A 40 -0.31 14.70 13.95
C ILE A 40 -0.52 16.13 14.44
N SER A 41 -1.78 16.48 14.72
CA SER A 41 -2.11 17.76 15.36
C SER A 41 -1.74 17.70 16.84
N ALA A 42 -1.23 18.79 17.39
CA ALA A 42 -1.02 18.92 18.83
C ALA A 42 -2.33 18.63 19.56
N PRO A 43 -2.30 17.94 20.71
CA PRO A 43 -3.49 17.70 21.49
C PRO A 43 -4.11 19.05 21.87
N LYS A 44 -5.31 19.34 21.37
CA LYS A 44 -6.16 20.38 21.99
C LYS A 44 -6.36 19.92 23.42
N GLN A 45 -5.92 20.70 24.40
CA GLN A 45 -6.27 20.50 25.79
C GLN A 45 -7.78 20.39 25.87
N GLN A 46 -8.29 19.16 25.99
CA GLN A 46 -9.70 18.93 26.27
C GLN A 46 -9.87 19.39 27.72
N ALA A 47 -10.65 20.45 27.90
CA ALA A 47 -11.11 20.87 29.21
C ALA A 47 -11.74 19.64 29.89
N ILE A 48 -11.16 19.28 31.04
CA ILE A 48 -11.68 18.26 31.93
C ILE A 48 -13.01 18.81 32.48
N SER A 49 -14.12 18.47 31.85
CA SER A 49 -15.45 18.64 32.44
C SER A 49 -15.84 17.35 33.14
N SER A 50 -15.53 17.31 34.43
CA SER A 50 -16.03 16.33 35.37
C SER A 50 -17.54 16.50 35.53
N THR A 51 -18.38 15.63 34.95
CA THR A 51 -19.70 15.29 35.56
C THR A 51 -20.36 14.05 34.93
N SER A 52 -20.59 13.06 35.81
CA SER A 52 -21.74 12.16 35.94
C SER A 52 -22.13 11.20 34.80
N GLU A 53 -22.20 9.93 35.19
CA GLU A 53 -22.91 8.82 34.53
C GLU A 53 -24.30 9.24 34.05
N LEU A 54 -24.55 9.12 32.74
CA LEU A 54 -25.86 8.98 32.09
C LEU A 54 -25.61 8.41 30.67
N THR A 55 -26.42 7.42 30.32
CA THR A 55 -26.40 6.60 29.08
C THR A 55 -25.86 7.30 27.83
N LEU A 56 -24.72 6.86 27.31
CA LEU A 56 -24.11 7.38 26.08
C LEU A 56 -24.89 6.90 24.85
N ALA A 57 -25.79 7.74 24.34
CA ALA A 57 -26.23 7.64 22.95
C ALA A 57 -24.98 7.71 22.03
N ALA A 58 -24.88 6.76 21.09
CA ALA A 58 -23.76 6.69 20.15
C ALA A 58 -23.56 8.04 19.43
N PRO A 59 -22.30 8.45 19.18
CA PRO A 59 -22.02 9.71 18.50
C PRO A 59 -22.70 9.73 17.12
N ARG A 60 -23.53 10.75 16.88
CA ARG A 60 -24.18 10.98 15.58
C ARG A 60 -23.13 11.50 14.59
N GLY A 61 -22.71 10.68 13.63
CA GLY A 61 -21.80 11.08 12.55
C GLY A 61 -21.12 9.89 11.87
N ARG A 62 -20.38 10.15 10.78
CA ARG A 62 -19.54 9.14 10.13
C ARG A 62 -18.45 8.69 11.12
N PRO A 63 -18.25 7.37 11.31
CA PRO A 63 -17.20 6.88 12.18
C PRO A 63 -15.83 7.41 11.73
N ARG A 64 -14.95 7.64 12.71
CA ARG A 64 -13.61 8.13 12.44
C ARG A 64 -12.81 7.06 11.72
N ASN A 65 -12.10 7.43 10.65
CA ASN A 65 -11.22 6.52 9.93
C ASN A 65 -10.15 5.87 10.85
N PRO A 66 -9.80 4.59 10.63
CA PRO A 66 -8.67 3.95 11.30
C PRO A 66 -7.35 4.70 11.06
N ARG A 67 -6.46 4.68 12.05
CA ARG A 67 -5.21 5.44 12.06
C ARG A 67 -4.07 4.59 12.57
N SER A 68 -3.02 4.48 11.77
CA SER A 68 -1.82 3.72 12.08
C SER A 68 -0.62 4.67 12.16
N TYR A 69 0.12 4.63 13.27
CA TYR A 69 1.36 5.39 13.42
C TYR A 69 2.50 4.65 12.72
N TYR A 70 3.48 5.38 12.19
CA TYR A 70 4.71 4.75 11.69
C TYR A 70 5.49 4.08 12.84
N LEU A 71 6.41 3.18 12.53
CA LEU A 71 7.36 2.64 13.52
C LEU A 71 8.33 3.72 14.02
N SER A 72 8.94 3.49 15.19
CA SER A 72 9.86 4.43 15.85
C SER A 72 11.01 4.89 14.97
N ASP A 73 11.48 4.01 14.08
CA ASP A 73 12.64 4.24 13.22
C ASP A 73 12.30 5.15 12.03
N HIS A 74 11.02 5.45 11.83
CA HIS A 74 10.58 6.31 10.74
C HIS A 74 10.86 7.79 11.05
N PRO A 75 11.45 8.57 10.12
CA PRO A 75 11.75 9.99 10.35
C PRO A 75 10.52 10.82 10.74
N LYS A 76 9.33 10.42 10.28
CA LYS A 76 8.07 11.11 10.57
C LYS A 76 7.25 10.46 11.69
N HIS A 77 7.81 9.52 12.46
CA HIS A 77 7.09 8.80 13.52
C HIS A 77 6.30 9.72 14.46
N SER A 78 6.92 10.80 14.92
CA SER A 78 6.32 11.75 15.86
C SER A 78 5.48 12.85 15.19
N THR A 79 5.55 13.00 13.87
CA THR A 79 4.96 14.13 13.15
C THR A 79 3.81 13.73 12.23
N HIS A 80 3.77 12.50 11.72
CA HIS A 80 2.78 12.02 10.76
C HIS A 80 2.25 10.63 11.12
N ARG A 81 1.10 10.30 10.57
CA ARG A 81 0.46 8.98 10.67
C ARG A 81 -0.25 8.62 9.37
N ARG A 82 -0.51 7.34 9.16
CA ARG A 82 -1.37 6.84 8.07
C ARG A 82 -2.83 6.81 8.52
N VAL A 83 -3.72 7.22 7.63
CA VAL A 83 -5.16 7.13 7.81
C VAL A 83 -5.71 6.23 6.72
N THR A 84 -6.44 5.19 7.12
CA THR A 84 -7.10 4.29 6.18
C THR A 84 -8.36 4.95 5.64
N HIS A 85 -8.58 4.87 4.33
CA HIS A 85 -9.84 5.31 3.74
C HIS A 85 -11.00 4.48 4.29
N CYS A 86 -12.21 5.07 4.30
CA CYS A 86 -13.39 4.26 4.56
C CYS A 86 -13.74 3.43 3.33
N GLU A 87 -14.49 2.38 3.55
CA GLU A 87 -15.10 1.57 2.50
C GLU A 87 -15.80 2.42 1.44
N GLY A 88 -15.73 1.97 0.18
CA GLY A 88 -16.33 2.64 -0.98
C GLY A 88 -15.51 3.81 -1.56
N HIS A 89 -14.29 4.05 -1.09
CA HIS A 89 -13.39 4.99 -1.75
C HIS A 89 -12.91 4.45 -3.10
N ASN A 90 -12.65 5.34 -4.05
CA ASN A 90 -12.14 4.99 -5.37
C ASN A 90 -10.87 5.79 -5.66
N THR A 91 -9.74 5.31 -5.13
CA THR A 91 -8.43 5.93 -5.35
C THR A 91 -7.74 5.19 -6.49
N LEU A 92 -7.34 5.92 -7.54
CA LEU A 92 -6.59 5.35 -8.64
C LEU A 92 -5.10 5.69 -8.49
N PRO A 93 -4.20 4.69 -8.42
CA PRO A 93 -2.77 4.95 -8.36
C PRO A 93 -2.29 5.48 -9.71
N ASN A 94 -1.56 6.58 -9.69
CA ASN A 94 -0.84 7.07 -10.87
C ASN A 94 0.57 6.45 -10.89
N ILE A 95 0.76 5.39 -11.68
CA ILE A 95 2.05 4.72 -11.81
C ILE A 95 2.87 5.46 -12.87
N VAL A 96 3.92 6.14 -12.42
CA VAL A 96 4.81 6.92 -13.28
C VAL A 96 6.01 6.06 -13.68
N GLY A 97 6.27 5.96 -14.99
CA GLY A 97 7.42 5.25 -15.54
C GLY A 97 7.03 4.23 -16.61
N ALA A 98 7.92 3.25 -16.82
CA ALA A 98 7.60 2.12 -17.68
C ALA A 98 6.46 1.30 -17.07
N TRP A 99 5.55 0.83 -17.93
CA TRP A 99 4.48 -0.06 -17.51
C TRP A 99 5.04 -1.41 -17.04
N PHE A 100 4.26 -2.13 -16.22
CA PHE A 100 4.65 -3.43 -15.69
C PHE A 100 4.98 -4.43 -16.81
N PRO A 101 5.93 -5.37 -16.62
CA PRO A 101 6.26 -6.38 -17.63
C PRO A 101 5.04 -7.18 -18.09
N ARG A 102 5.04 -7.62 -19.35
CA ARG A 102 4.03 -8.53 -19.89
C ARG A 102 4.26 -9.95 -19.37
N SER A 103 3.18 -10.71 -19.22
CA SER A 103 3.23 -12.07 -18.65
C SER A 103 3.53 -13.16 -19.68
N ASP A 104 3.30 -12.89 -20.97
CA ASP A 104 3.36 -13.83 -22.09
C ASP A 104 4.70 -13.84 -22.84
N ASP A 105 5.72 -13.20 -22.27
CA ASP A 105 7.10 -13.23 -22.76
C ASP A 105 7.96 -14.06 -21.79
N GLU A 106 8.42 -15.22 -22.25
CA GLU A 106 9.17 -16.18 -21.44
C GLU A 106 10.53 -15.62 -20.97
N ASP A 107 11.18 -14.77 -21.77
CA ASP A 107 12.51 -14.22 -21.46
C ASP A 107 12.49 -13.28 -20.26
N ILE A 108 11.34 -12.63 -20.02
CA ILE A 108 11.13 -11.69 -18.92
C ILE A 108 10.13 -12.17 -17.87
N HIS A 109 9.66 -13.42 -17.97
CA HIS A 109 8.61 -13.95 -17.10
C HIS A 109 9.01 -13.96 -15.61
N GLU A 110 10.25 -14.29 -15.30
CA GLU A 110 10.79 -14.20 -13.93
C GLU A 110 10.73 -12.76 -13.39
N TYR A 111 11.03 -11.77 -14.24
CA TYR A 111 10.95 -10.35 -13.87
C TYR A 111 9.50 -9.88 -13.70
N TYR A 112 8.58 -10.37 -14.52
CA TYR A 112 7.14 -10.18 -14.33
C TYR A 112 6.68 -10.72 -12.97
N CYS A 113 7.02 -11.97 -12.65
CA CYS A 113 6.68 -12.59 -11.37
C CYS A 113 7.22 -11.79 -10.17
N ALA A 114 8.50 -11.40 -10.22
CA ALA A 114 9.12 -10.57 -9.18
C ALA A 114 8.40 -9.22 -9.02
N SER A 115 8.05 -8.57 -10.15
CA SER A 115 7.36 -7.28 -10.15
C SER A 115 5.97 -7.38 -9.52
N MET A 116 5.17 -8.38 -9.91
CA MET A 116 3.82 -8.60 -9.37
C MET A 116 3.86 -8.94 -7.87
N LEU A 117 4.80 -9.80 -7.44
CA LEU A 117 4.99 -10.11 -6.03
C LEU A 117 5.39 -8.87 -5.23
N SER A 118 6.33 -8.06 -5.74
CA SER A 118 6.75 -6.82 -5.06
C SER A 118 5.60 -5.82 -4.89
N LEU A 119 4.61 -5.86 -5.78
CA LEU A 119 3.48 -4.94 -5.78
C LEU A 119 2.33 -5.42 -4.88
N LEU A 120 2.05 -6.73 -4.90
CA LEU A 120 0.82 -7.32 -4.37
C LEU A 120 1.00 -8.22 -3.17
N LYS A 121 2.19 -8.77 -2.92
CA LYS A 121 2.47 -9.52 -1.70
C LYS A 121 2.84 -8.53 -0.58
N PRO A 122 2.38 -8.71 0.68
CA PRO A 122 2.86 -7.91 1.81
C PRO A 122 4.33 -8.19 2.13
N TRP A 123 5.13 -7.14 2.39
CA TRP A 123 6.52 -7.26 2.80
C TRP A 123 7.00 -6.03 3.60
N ARG A 124 8.05 -6.19 4.40
CA ARG A 124 8.86 -5.08 4.92
C ARG A 124 10.24 -5.04 4.27
N GLN A 125 10.73 -6.18 3.82
CA GLN A 125 11.96 -6.31 3.05
C GLN A 125 11.70 -7.12 1.79
N LEU A 126 12.25 -6.70 0.66
CA LEU A 126 12.10 -7.43 -0.61
C LEU A 126 12.60 -8.87 -0.56
N ALA A 127 13.55 -9.17 0.34
CA ALA A 127 14.04 -10.53 0.58
C ALA A 127 12.95 -11.49 1.11
N GLN A 128 11.84 -10.97 1.67
CA GLN A 128 10.72 -11.78 2.16
C GLN A 128 9.77 -12.23 1.04
N LEU A 129 9.95 -11.72 -0.18
CA LEU A 129 9.04 -12.03 -1.29
C LEU A 129 9.12 -13.49 -1.71
N LYS A 130 10.28 -14.12 -1.57
CA LYS A 130 10.50 -15.53 -1.89
C LYS A 130 11.54 -16.18 -0.98
N ASN A 131 11.48 -17.50 -0.87
CA ASN A 131 12.54 -18.32 -0.27
C ASN A 131 13.82 -18.27 -1.13
N GLU A 132 14.97 -18.56 -0.52
CA GLU A 132 16.26 -18.53 -1.23
C GLU A 132 16.31 -19.59 -2.35
N GLN A 133 15.72 -20.76 -2.11
CA GLN A 133 15.79 -21.93 -3.00
C GLN A 133 14.69 -21.96 -4.07
N GLU A 134 13.65 -21.12 -3.96
CA GLU A 134 12.55 -21.09 -4.92
C GLU A 134 12.79 -20.05 -6.02
N THR A 135 12.28 -20.34 -7.21
CA THR A 135 12.25 -19.40 -8.35
C THR A 135 11.14 -18.35 -8.17
N TRP A 136 11.20 -17.23 -8.91
CA TRP A 136 10.13 -16.23 -8.83
C TRP A 136 8.81 -16.80 -9.37
N LYS A 137 8.88 -17.64 -10.40
CA LYS A 137 7.71 -18.33 -10.95
C LYS A 137 7.03 -19.24 -9.94
N GLU A 138 7.77 -20.03 -9.17
CA GLU A 138 7.22 -20.88 -8.11
C GLU A 138 6.56 -20.05 -7.01
N ALA A 139 7.26 -19.03 -6.51
CA ALA A 139 6.73 -18.11 -5.50
C ALA A 139 5.46 -17.40 -5.96
N PHE A 140 5.43 -16.95 -7.22
CA PHE A 140 4.27 -16.30 -7.81
C PHE A 140 3.11 -17.27 -8.01
N SER A 141 3.38 -18.49 -8.47
CA SER A 141 2.36 -19.53 -8.61
C SER A 141 1.69 -19.83 -7.27
N ALA A 142 2.47 -19.95 -6.19
CA ALA A 142 1.95 -20.11 -4.83
C ALA A 142 1.09 -18.91 -4.41
N PHE A 143 1.55 -17.67 -4.64
CA PHE A 143 0.78 -16.46 -4.34
C PHE A 143 -0.56 -16.40 -5.09
N ILE A 144 -0.60 -16.78 -6.37
CA ILE A 144 -1.85 -16.79 -7.14
C ILE A 144 -2.90 -17.71 -6.50
N THR A 145 -2.50 -18.85 -5.93
CA THR A 145 -3.45 -19.77 -5.29
C THR A 145 -4.14 -19.19 -4.06
N THR A 146 -3.49 -18.28 -3.35
CA THR A 146 -4.00 -17.65 -2.12
C THR A 146 -4.47 -16.21 -2.33
N SER A 147 -4.26 -15.65 -3.53
CA SER A 147 -4.65 -14.29 -3.87
C SER A 147 -6.16 -14.04 -3.73
N SER A 148 -6.50 -12.80 -3.42
CA SER A 148 -7.85 -12.26 -3.45
C SER A 148 -8.33 -12.00 -4.89
N VAL A 149 -9.63 -11.75 -5.05
CA VAL A 149 -10.20 -11.35 -6.35
C VAL A 149 -9.57 -10.05 -6.83
N TRP A 150 -9.42 -9.06 -5.95
CA TRP A 150 -8.83 -7.77 -6.29
C TRP A 150 -7.39 -7.88 -6.79
N GLU A 151 -6.55 -8.72 -6.15
CA GLU A 151 -5.18 -8.94 -6.61
C GLU A 151 -5.14 -9.57 -8.00
N ARG A 152 -6.03 -10.54 -8.27
CA ARG A 152 -6.15 -11.15 -9.61
C ARG A 152 -6.62 -10.14 -10.66
N ASP A 153 -7.55 -9.25 -10.31
CA ASP A 153 -8.02 -8.20 -11.22
C ASP A 153 -6.90 -7.21 -11.57
N VAL A 154 -6.06 -6.85 -10.59
CA VAL A 154 -4.88 -6.01 -10.86
C VAL A 154 -3.91 -6.71 -11.81
N ILE A 155 -3.64 -8.00 -11.59
CA ILE A 155 -2.76 -8.81 -12.44
C ILE A 155 -3.32 -8.90 -13.87
N ALA A 156 -4.60 -9.20 -14.02
CA ALA A 156 -5.27 -9.23 -15.31
C ALA A 156 -5.24 -7.87 -16.00
N GLY A 157 -5.48 -6.79 -15.26
CA GLY A 157 -5.41 -5.42 -15.78
C GLY A 157 -4.02 -5.03 -16.29
N ALA A 158 -2.96 -5.49 -15.61
CA ALA A 158 -1.59 -5.27 -16.07
C ALA A 158 -1.32 -5.91 -17.43
N GLN A 159 -1.81 -7.13 -17.67
CA GLN A 159 -1.70 -7.83 -18.96
C GLN A 159 -2.60 -7.21 -20.03
N TYR A 160 -3.83 -6.82 -19.67
CA TYR A 160 -4.82 -6.26 -20.58
C TYR A 160 -4.31 -5.01 -21.33
N TYR A 161 -3.47 -4.19 -20.68
CA TYR A 161 -2.80 -3.07 -21.34
C TYR A 161 -2.05 -3.49 -22.62
N TYR A 162 -1.34 -4.62 -22.58
CA TYR A 162 -0.59 -5.14 -23.73
C TYR A 162 -1.50 -5.75 -24.79
N GLU A 163 -2.59 -6.39 -24.40
CA GLU A 163 -3.59 -6.92 -25.33
C GLU A 163 -4.22 -5.79 -26.15
N CYS A 164 -4.60 -4.70 -25.49
CA CYS A 164 -5.12 -3.50 -26.16
C CYS A 164 -4.08 -2.87 -27.09
N LYS A 165 -2.84 -2.70 -26.60
CA LYS A 165 -1.75 -2.12 -27.41
C LYS A 165 -1.49 -2.94 -28.68
N THR A 166 -1.37 -4.25 -28.53
CA THR A 166 -1.15 -5.18 -29.65
C THR A 166 -2.32 -5.20 -30.62
N ALA A 167 -3.57 -5.12 -30.12
CA ALA A 167 -4.75 -5.06 -30.97
C ALA A 167 -4.82 -3.77 -31.79
N ALA A 168 -4.46 -2.63 -31.20
CA ALA A 168 -4.41 -1.33 -31.89
C ALA A 168 -3.35 -1.32 -33.00
N GLU A 169 -2.16 -1.85 -32.74
CA GLU A 169 -1.07 -1.95 -33.73
C GLU A 169 -1.41 -2.87 -34.92
N ARG A 170 -2.31 -3.85 -34.74
CA ARG A 170 -2.77 -4.74 -35.82
C ARG A 170 -3.83 -4.12 -36.73
N GLN A 171 -4.45 -3.01 -36.31
CA GLN A 171 -5.49 -2.31 -37.06
C GLN A 171 -5.00 -1.04 -37.76
N SER A 172 -3.73 -0.68 -37.58
CA SER A 172 -3.02 0.43 -38.26
C SER A 172 -2.19 -0.07 -39.44
#